data_AF-A0A2M8CD62-F1
#
_entry.id   AF-A0A2M8CD62-F1
#
_cell.length_a   1.000
_cell.length_b   1.000
_cell.length_c   1.000
_cell.angle_alpha   90.00
_cell.angle_beta   90.00
_cell.angle_gamma   90.00
#
_symmetry.space_group_name_H-M   'P 1'
#
loop_
_entity.id
_entity.type
_entity.pdbx_description
1 polymer ?
#
loop_
_entity_poly.entity_id
_entity_poly.type
_entity_poly.pdbx_seq_one_letter_code
_entity_poly.pdbx_strand_id
1 'polypeptide(L)'
;KLYFLSRKDKEISKTEEFKLLSRMLKEQTRKGKIKTSLEIAPDSLQNPTDPDATYRKKGKKKHIGYTVNLVEKFDDKHRMITGYDLKKNTYSDQKFAKDTISKLPVEKDGVTALVDGAYYSEDIAKKAEAKGIQMVPTNLVGGGKNSNSDKFEIDEKEHLVKKCPSGHQPITSTFKEGSYRAHFDQKHCSNCPLRKDCSVVKQKKSYLFKVSETKLHRCQLIAKMGTSEYKELAKKRAGIEGLPSVLRRRYKIDHLPVRGEVRVKVWLGFKISAINCKRLIKGLISTPIPELSTLSYNHLFSLFSFQRASRVKFAA
;
A
#
# COMPACT_ATOMS: atom_id res chain seq x y z
N LYS A 1 20.20 14.00 36.98
CA LYS A 1 21.45 13.90 37.76
C LYS A 1 22.12 12.52 37.59
N LEU A 2 21.43 11.40 37.79
CA LEU A 2 21.97 10.03 37.59
C LEU A 2 22.63 9.81 36.22
N TYR A 3 21.96 10.17 35.11
CA TYR A 3 22.55 10.08 33.77
C TYR A 3 23.94 10.74 33.64
N PHE A 4 24.12 11.92 34.24
CA PHE A 4 25.38 12.68 34.16
C PHE A 4 26.48 12.06 35.03
N LEU A 5 26.12 11.37 36.10
CA LEU A 5 27.05 10.62 36.94
C LEU A 5 27.49 9.33 36.23
N SER A 6 26.52 8.55 35.74
CA SER A 6 26.76 7.28 35.04
C SER A 6 27.46 7.44 33.69
N ARG A 7 27.38 8.62 33.05
CA ARG A 7 28.10 8.89 31.80
C ARG A 7 29.63 8.87 31.96
N LYS A 8 30.15 9.19 33.14
CA LYS A 8 31.60 9.22 33.40
C LYS A 8 32.19 7.83 33.66
N ASP A 9 31.33 6.85 33.92
CA ASP A 9 31.71 5.47 34.16
C ASP A 9 31.82 4.70 32.83
N LYS A 10 33.00 4.13 32.56
CA LYS A 10 33.29 3.42 31.30
C LYS A 10 32.60 2.06 31.19
N GLU A 11 32.21 1.44 32.29
CA GLU A 11 31.52 0.15 32.27
C GLU A 11 30.02 0.37 32.07
N ILE A 12 29.43 1.26 32.86
CA ILE A 12 28.00 1.58 32.77
C ILE A 12 27.66 2.19 31.41
N SER A 13 28.53 3.06 30.86
CA SER A 13 28.27 3.69 29.56
C SER A 13 28.23 2.74 28.37
N LYS A 14 28.77 1.52 28.52
CA LYS A 14 28.76 0.48 27.48
C LYS A 14 27.51 -0.41 27.53
N THR A 15 26.74 -0.39 28.60
CA THR A 15 25.53 -1.23 28.73
C THR A 15 24.43 -0.77 27.77
N GLU A 16 23.59 -1.71 27.34
CA GLU A 16 22.50 -1.41 26.41
C GLU A 16 21.45 -0.49 27.06
N GLU A 17 21.19 -0.66 28.36
CA GLU A 17 20.27 0.17 29.13
C GLU A 17 20.73 1.62 29.14
N PHE A 18 22.03 1.87 29.35
CA PHE A 18 22.57 3.23 29.35
C PHE A 18 22.54 3.84 27.95
N LYS A 19 22.85 3.07 26.90
CA LYS A 19 22.74 3.54 25.51
C LYS A 19 21.30 3.89 25.15
N LEU A 20 20.33 3.08 25.57
CA LEU A 20 18.90 3.33 25.35
C LEU A 20 18.43 4.59 26.10
N LEU A 21 18.82 4.75 27.37
CA LEU A 21 18.54 5.96 28.14
C LEU A 21 19.15 7.20 27.49
N SER A 22 20.41 7.10 27.04
CA SER A 22 21.11 8.18 26.32
C SER A 22 20.38 8.58 25.05
N ARG A 23 19.94 7.58 24.26
CA ARG A 23 19.14 7.76 23.05
C ARG A 23 17.82 8.45 23.36
N MET A 24 17.08 7.95 24.36
CA MET A 24 15.81 8.53 24.80
C MET A 24 15.96 10.01 25.15
N LEU A 25 16.96 10.37 25.97
CA LEU A 25 17.19 11.76 26.38
C LEU A 25 17.56 12.63 25.18
N LYS A 26 18.43 12.17 24.27
CA LYS A 26 18.84 12.90 23.07
C LYS A 26 17.67 13.15 22.12
N GLU A 27 16.80 12.17 21.95
CA GLU A 27 15.69 12.23 21.01
C GLU A 27 14.50 13.00 21.58
N GLN A 28 14.22 12.88 22.88
CA GLN A 28 13.03 13.47 23.52
C GLN A 28 13.29 14.82 24.21
N THR A 29 14.55 15.24 24.40
CA THR A 29 14.87 16.48 25.12
C THR A 29 15.83 17.40 24.36
N ARG A 30 15.77 18.71 24.64
CA ARG A 30 16.71 19.73 24.18
C ARG A 30 17.06 20.64 25.35
N LYS A 31 18.36 20.74 25.67
CA LYS A 31 18.86 21.56 26.80
C LYS A 31 18.13 21.26 28.13
N GLY A 32 17.81 20.00 28.41
CA GLY A 32 17.13 19.58 29.64
C GLY A 32 15.61 19.81 29.67
N LYS A 33 15.01 20.35 28.60
CA LYS A 33 13.56 20.48 28.44
C LYS A 33 13.01 19.43 27.48
N ILE A 34 11.81 18.93 27.74
CA ILE A 34 11.10 17.99 26.86
C ILE A 34 10.76 18.70 25.55
N LYS A 35 11.04 18.05 24.42
CA LYS A 35 10.68 18.55 23.09
C LYS A 35 9.18 18.52 22.89
N THR A 36 8.68 19.42 22.06
CA THR A 36 7.29 19.36 21.62
C THR A 36 7.08 18.20 20.64
N SER A 37 5.84 17.74 20.49
CA SER A 37 5.52 16.62 19.60
C SER A 37 5.91 16.84 18.12
N LEU A 38 6.01 18.09 17.67
CA LEU A 38 6.41 18.46 16.31
C LEU A 38 7.92 18.34 16.09
N GLU A 39 8.71 18.42 17.15
CA GLU A 39 10.18 18.35 17.12
C GLU A 39 10.69 16.92 17.31
N ILE A 40 9.81 15.97 17.63
CA ILE A 40 10.13 14.58 17.84
C ILE A 40 9.95 13.82 16.53
N ALA A 41 11.06 13.27 16.02
CA ALA A 41 11.04 12.52 14.78
C ALA A 41 10.21 11.22 14.93
N PRO A 42 9.46 10.78 13.89
CA PRO A 42 8.65 9.57 13.96
C PRO A 42 9.43 8.27 14.22
N ASP A 43 10.72 8.25 13.91
CA ASP A 43 11.66 7.15 14.16
C ASP A 43 12.39 7.24 15.51
N SER A 44 12.06 8.26 16.33
CA SER A 44 12.52 8.33 17.72
C SER A 44 12.03 7.14 18.54
N LEU A 45 12.77 6.82 19.59
CA LEU A 45 12.51 5.78 20.55
C LEU A 45 11.15 6.02 21.21
N GLN A 46 10.20 5.12 20.93
CA GLN A 46 8.85 5.14 21.49
C GLN A 46 8.73 4.27 22.74
N ASN A 47 9.44 3.14 22.78
CA ASN A 47 9.42 2.20 23.89
C ASN A 47 10.83 1.65 24.12
N PRO A 48 11.44 1.82 25.30
CA PRO A 48 12.75 1.26 25.63
C PRO A 48 12.83 -0.28 25.51
N THR A 49 11.73 -1.00 25.74
CA THR A 49 11.66 -2.46 25.63
C THR A 49 11.47 -2.94 24.18
N ASP A 50 11.17 -2.03 23.25
CA ASP A 50 11.05 -2.32 21.82
C ASP A 50 11.64 -1.16 20.99
N PRO A 51 12.99 -1.03 20.99
CA PRO A 51 13.65 0.16 20.46
C PRO A 51 13.55 0.33 18.94
N ASP A 52 13.06 -0.71 18.25
CA ASP A 52 12.79 -0.74 16.82
C ASP A 52 11.41 -0.22 16.45
N ALA A 53 10.46 -0.18 17.40
CA ALA A 53 9.11 0.30 17.16
C ALA A 53 9.10 1.81 16.89
N THR A 54 8.49 2.21 15.77
CA THR A 54 8.41 3.62 15.38
C THR A 54 6.97 4.12 15.38
N TYR A 55 6.84 5.44 15.35
CA TYR A 55 5.57 6.14 15.34
C TYR A 55 5.09 6.46 13.92
N ARG A 56 3.78 6.38 13.69
CA ARG A 56 3.12 6.97 12.51
C ARG A 56 1.73 7.46 12.88
N LYS A 57 1.41 8.67 12.43
CA LYS A 57 0.06 9.23 12.48
C LYS A 57 -0.63 8.98 11.13
N LYS A 58 -1.78 8.30 11.14
CA LYS A 58 -2.65 8.16 9.96
C LYS A 58 -4.00 8.80 10.28
N GLY A 59 -4.31 9.91 9.61
CA GLY A 59 -5.48 10.73 9.92
C GLY A 59 -5.46 11.21 11.37
N LYS A 60 -6.51 10.88 12.14
CA LYS A 60 -6.60 11.19 13.57
C LYS A 60 -5.97 10.13 14.48
N LYS A 61 -5.63 8.94 13.95
CA LYS A 61 -5.12 7.82 14.75
C LYS A 61 -3.59 7.82 14.80
N LYS A 62 -3.07 7.48 15.98
CA LYS A 62 -1.64 7.33 16.26
C LYS A 62 -1.32 5.85 16.36
N HIS A 63 -0.23 5.42 15.74
CA HIS A 63 0.21 4.04 15.73
C HIS A 63 1.68 3.97 16.16
N ILE A 64 1.99 3.07 17.08
CA ILE A 64 3.35 2.75 17.53
C ILE A 64 3.57 1.27 17.21
N GLY A 65 4.73 0.94 16.65
CA GLY A 65 5.07 -0.44 16.27
C GLY A 65 5.54 -0.54 14.83
N TYR A 66 4.98 -1.53 14.14
CA TYR A 66 5.40 -1.95 12.80
C TYR A 66 4.24 -1.92 11.82
N THR A 67 4.59 -1.86 10.53
CA THR A 67 3.67 -1.96 9.42
C THR A 67 3.93 -3.24 8.64
N VAL A 68 2.86 -3.90 8.23
CA VAL A 68 2.88 -5.18 7.53
C VAL A 68 2.36 -4.99 6.13
N ASN A 69 3.10 -5.53 5.16
CA ASN A 69 2.66 -5.70 3.78
C ASN A 69 2.37 -7.17 3.51
N LEU A 70 1.31 -7.46 2.76
CA LEU A 70 0.87 -8.81 2.45
C LEU A 70 0.62 -8.90 0.95
N VAL A 71 1.05 -10.02 0.36
CA VAL A 71 0.81 -10.38 -1.04
C VAL A 71 -0.01 -11.65 -1.05
N GLU A 72 -1.16 -11.59 -1.71
CA GLU A 72 -2.08 -12.70 -1.82
C GLU A 72 -2.31 -13.01 -3.30
N LYS A 73 -2.09 -14.26 -3.70
CA LYS A 73 -2.57 -14.78 -4.97
C LYS A 73 -3.95 -15.37 -4.76
N PHE A 74 -4.87 -15.11 -5.67
CA PHE A 74 -6.24 -15.61 -5.58
C PHE A 74 -6.82 -15.88 -6.96
N ASP A 75 -7.72 -16.84 -7.00
CA ASP A 75 -8.68 -17.06 -8.08
C ASP A 75 -10.11 -16.89 -7.52
N ASP A 76 -11.14 -17.25 -8.28
CA ASP A 76 -12.53 -17.07 -7.85
C ASP A 76 -12.94 -18.00 -6.68
N LYS A 77 -12.19 -19.06 -6.40
CA LYS A 77 -12.48 -20.09 -5.37
C LYS A 77 -11.46 -20.09 -4.23
N HIS A 78 -10.19 -19.85 -4.52
CA HIS A 78 -9.05 -20.06 -3.62
C HIS A 78 -8.19 -18.81 -3.49
N ARG A 79 -7.50 -18.70 -2.36
CA ARG A 79 -6.60 -17.59 -2.09
C ARG A 79 -5.51 -17.96 -1.10
N MET A 80 -4.28 -17.61 -1.42
CA MET A 80 -3.10 -17.94 -0.64
C MET A 80 -2.20 -16.73 -0.48
N ILE A 81 -1.70 -16.54 0.75
CA ILE A 81 -0.72 -15.50 1.03
C ILE A 81 0.63 -16.03 0.55
N THR A 82 1.18 -15.42 -0.50
CA THR A 82 2.43 -15.86 -1.13
C THR A 82 3.63 -15.03 -0.69
N GLY A 83 3.40 -13.87 -0.11
CA GLY A 83 4.46 -13.00 0.38
C GLY A 83 4.00 -12.14 1.54
N TYR A 84 4.94 -11.81 2.41
CA TYR A 84 4.73 -10.82 3.45
C TYR A 84 6.03 -10.13 3.79
N ASP A 85 5.93 -8.90 4.27
CA ASP A 85 7.05 -8.20 4.88
C ASP A 85 6.57 -7.38 6.07
N LEU A 86 7.48 -7.14 7.00
CA LEU A 86 7.26 -6.34 8.19
C LEU A 86 8.39 -5.33 8.28
N LYS A 87 8.02 -4.06 8.43
CA LYS A 87 8.95 -2.94 8.55
C LYS A 87 8.50 -1.96 9.63
N LYS A 88 9.39 -1.06 10.02
CA LYS A 88 9.08 0.08 10.89
C LYS A 88 7.96 0.92 10.28
N ASN A 89 7.11 1.51 11.11
CA ASN A 89 5.95 2.30 10.66
C ASN A 89 6.29 3.45 9.70
N THR A 90 7.52 3.95 9.73
CA THR A 90 8.03 4.98 8.82
C THR A 90 8.25 4.50 7.38
N TYR A 91 8.19 3.18 7.14
CA TYR A 91 8.23 2.62 5.81
C TYR A 91 6.96 2.97 5.03
N SER A 92 7.12 3.50 3.82
CA SER A 92 6.00 3.94 3.01
C SER A 92 5.39 2.79 2.21
N ASP A 93 4.10 2.93 1.90
CA ASP A 93 3.33 1.97 1.12
C ASP A 93 3.93 1.81 -0.30
N GLN A 94 4.40 2.91 -0.91
CA GLN A 94 5.14 2.89 -2.19
C GLN A 94 6.48 2.14 -2.12
N LYS A 95 7.21 2.22 -1.00
CA LYS A 95 8.47 1.45 -0.85
C LYS A 95 8.17 -0.05 -0.77
N PHE A 96 7.11 -0.45 -0.06
CA PHE A 96 6.65 -1.85 -0.08
C PHE A 96 6.26 -2.32 -1.48
N ALA A 97 5.54 -1.50 -2.25
CA ALA A 97 5.19 -1.82 -3.63
C ALA A 97 6.45 -2.08 -4.48
N LYS A 98 7.41 -1.15 -4.42
CA LYS A 98 8.68 -1.26 -5.15
C LYS A 98 9.45 -2.54 -4.79
N ASP A 99 9.58 -2.85 -3.50
CA ASP A 99 10.27 -4.06 -3.03
C ASP A 99 9.54 -5.34 -3.40
N THR A 100 8.22 -5.31 -3.44
CA THR A 100 7.41 -6.46 -3.80
C THR A 100 7.55 -6.74 -5.29
N ILE A 101 7.37 -5.72 -6.14
CA ILE A 101 7.50 -5.82 -7.60
C ILE A 101 8.92 -6.24 -8.01
N SER A 102 9.95 -5.79 -7.29
CA SER A 102 11.33 -6.21 -7.57
C SER A 102 11.57 -7.70 -7.29
N LYS A 103 10.86 -8.28 -6.31
CA LYS A 103 10.97 -9.70 -5.92
C LYS A 103 10.00 -10.64 -6.64
N LEU A 104 8.92 -10.12 -7.21
CA LEU A 104 7.97 -10.94 -7.96
C LEU A 104 8.67 -11.56 -9.19
N PRO A 105 8.50 -12.87 -9.42
CA PRO A 105 9.02 -13.52 -10.61
C PRO A 105 8.30 -12.99 -11.85
N VAL A 106 9.00 -13.01 -12.98
CA VAL A 106 8.39 -12.77 -14.29
C VAL A 106 7.64 -14.05 -14.67
N GLU A 107 6.32 -13.95 -14.77
CA GLU A 107 5.47 -15.07 -15.19
C GLU A 107 5.17 -14.94 -16.69
N LYS A 108 5.16 -16.07 -17.41
CA LYS A 108 5.00 -16.10 -18.87
C LYS A 108 3.65 -15.54 -19.34
N ASP A 109 2.61 -15.70 -18.52
CA ASP A 109 1.24 -15.29 -18.85
C ASP A 109 0.91 -13.86 -18.38
N GLY A 110 1.90 -13.13 -17.85
CA GLY A 110 1.71 -11.82 -17.23
C GLY A 110 0.99 -11.91 -15.88
N VAL A 111 1.13 -10.86 -15.06
CA VAL A 111 0.52 -10.82 -13.72
C VAL A 111 -0.27 -9.54 -13.54
N THR A 112 -1.56 -9.65 -13.21
CA THR A 112 -2.36 -8.49 -12.80
C THR A 112 -2.29 -8.31 -11.27
N ALA A 113 -1.69 -7.20 -10.83
CA ALA A 113 -1.56 -6.87 -9.42
C ALA A 113 -2.61 -5.82 -9.00
N LEU A 114 -3.62 -6.26 -8.26
CA LEU A 114 -4.56 -5.33 -7.60
C LEU A 114 -3.87 -4.68 -6.40
N VAL A 115 -3.81 -3.35 -6.39
CA VAL A 115 -3.12 -2.59 -5.33
C VAL A 115 -4.00 -1.51 -4.73
N ASP A 116 -3.73 -1.16 -3.47
CA ASP A 116 -4.30 0.04 -2.86
C ASP A 116 -3.67 1.30 -3.50
N GLY A 117 -4.40 2.41 -3.52
CA GLY A 117 -3.94 3.64 -4.14
C GLY A 117 -2.64 4.18 -3.56
N ALA A 118 -2.38 3.93 -2.27
CA ALA A 118 -1.13 4.32 -1.62
C ALA A 118 0.10 3.53 -2.08
N TYR A 119 -0.10 2.36 -2.72
CA TYR A 119 0.96 1.53 -3.29
C TYR A 119 1.27 1.91 -4.75
N TYR A 120 0.45 2.75 -5.37
CA TYR A 120 0.60 3.14 -6.76
C TYR A 120 1.38 4.45 -6.93
N SER A 121 2.32 4.43 -7.85
CA SER A 121 2.87 5.61 -8.51
C SER A 121 3.19 5.26 -9.95
N GLU A 122 3.25 6.26 -10.82
CA GLU A 122 3.57 6.05 -12.23
C GLU A 122 4.95 5.40 -12.42
N ASP A 123 5.96 5.84 -11.69
CA ASP A 123 7.31 5.25 -11.74
C ASP A 123 7.32 3.77 -11.32
N ILE A 124 6.47 3.39 -10.37
CA ILE A 124 6.35 2.00 -9.93
C ILE A 124 5.58 1.19 -10.97
N ALA A 125 4.52 1.75 -11.57
CA ALA A 125 3.75 1.12 -12.63
C ALA A 125 4.62 0.85 -13.87
N LYS A 126 5.42 1.83 -14.33
CA LYS A 126 6.37 1.66 -15.44
C LYS A 126 7.38 0.53 -15.16
N LYS A 127 7.88 0.40 -13.92
CA LYS A 127 8.78 -0.69 -13.51
C LYS A 127 8.10 -2.05 -13.42
N ALA A 128 6.83 -2.07 -13.05
CA ALA A 128 6.03 -3.28 -13.02
C ALA A 128 5.72 -3.76 -14.43
N GLU A 129 5.34 -2.86 -15.33
CA GLU A 129 5.05 -3.14 -16.73
C GLU A 129 6.28 -3.69 -17.46
N ALA A 130 7.47 -3.15 -17.20
CA ALA A 130 8.74 -3.69 -17.72
C ALA A 130 9.03 -5.15 -17.29
N LYS A 131 8.33 -5.65 -16.26
CA LYS A 131 8.38 -7.05 -15.80
C LYS A 131 7.15 -7.87 -16.22
N GLY A 132 6.26 -7.32 -17.04
CA GLY A 132 5.00 -7.97 -17.41
C GLY A 132 3.94 -7.95 -16.30
N ILE A 133 4.07 -7.04 -15.32
CA ILE A 133 3.11 -6.90 -14.21
C ILE A 133 2.21 -5.69 -14.47
N GLN A 134 0.93 -5.95 -14.73
CA GLN A 134 -0.08 -4.91 -14.85
C GLN A 134 -0.58 -4.48 -13.46
N MET A 135 -0.25 -3.27 -13.04
CA MET A 135 -0.76 -2.71 -11.78
C MET A 135 -2.15 -2.09 -11.96
N VAL A 136 -3.09 -2.52 -11.12
CA VAL A 136 -4.47 -2.04 -11.13
C VAL A 136 -4.76 -1.39 -9.76
N PRO A 137 -4.55 -0.08 -9.61
CA PRO A 137 -4.89 0.63 -8.38
C PRO A 137 -6.40 0.75 -8.20
N THR A 138 -6.87 0.42 -7.01
CA THR A 138 -8.29 0.44 -6.67
C THR A 138 -8.80 1.82 -6.27
N ASN A 139 -7.90 2.72 -5.91
CA ASN A 139 -8.17 4.14 -5.71
C ASN A 139 -6.92 4.95 -6.09
N LEU A 140 -7.02 6.27 -6.22
CA LEU A 140 -5.87 7.15 -6.42
C LEU A 140 -5.76 8.16 -5.27
N VAL A 141 -4.56 8.32 -4.75
CA VAL A 141 -4.28 9.29 -3.68
C VAL A 141 -4.36 10.71 -4.23
N GLY A 142 -4.88 11.64 -3.42
CA GLY A 142 -4.95 13.07 -3.74
C GLY A 142 -6.13 13.43 -4.62
N GLY A 143 -7.35 13.02 -4.22
CA GLY A 143 -8.62 13.26 -4.92
C GLY A 143 -8.60 14.51 -5.80
N GLY A 144 -8.58 14.31 -7.11
CA GLY A 144 -8.45 15.36 -8.09
C GLY A 144 -9.64 15.31 -9.00
N LYS A 145 -10.29 16.46 -9.21
CA LYS A 145 -11.28 16.65 -10.27
C LYS A 145 -10.68 16.12 -11.57
N ASN A 146 -11.42 15.28 -12.29
CA ASN A 146 -11.05 14.90 -13.65
C ASN A 146 -10.90 16.19 -14.46
N SER A 147 -9.67 16.54 -14.81
CA SER A 147 -9.48 17.36 -16.00
C SER A 147 -9.80 16.47 -17.19
N ASN A 148 -10.68 16.94 -18.08
CA ASN A 148 -11.00 16.28 -19.37
C ASN A 148 -9.82 16.35 -20.35
N SER A 149 -8.60 16.21 -19.85
CA SER A 149 -7.36 16.26 -20.62
C SER A 149 -7.08 14.94 -21.32
N ASP A 150 -7.65 13.84 -20.81
CA ASP A 150 -7.69 12.51 -21.45
C ASP A 150 -8.50 12.48 -22.74
N LYS A 151 -9.43 13.43 -22.93
CA LYS A 151 -10.24 13.57 -24.15
C LYS A 151 -9.50 14.22 -25.33
N PHE A 152 -8.29 14.72 -25.10
CA PHE A 152 -7.45 15.26 -26.17
C PHE A 152 -6.67 14.13 -26.82
N GLU A 153 -6.59 14.13 -28.15
CA GLU A 153 -5.79 13.18 -28.90
C GLU A 153 -4.33 13.63 -28.83
N ILE A 154 -3.52 12.92 -28.05
CA ILE A 154 -2.09 13.21 -27.84
C ILE A 154 -1.29 12.01 -28.32
N ASP A 155 -0.33 12.27 -29.20
CA ASP A 155 0.68 11.32 -29.61
C ASP A 155 1.85 11.41 -28.63
N GLU A 156 1.97 10.41 -27.76
CA GLU A 156 3.04 10.37 -26.75
C GLU A 156 4.41 10.01 -27.36
N LYS A 157 4.46 9.42 -28.57
CA LYS A 157 5.73 9.10 -29.24
C LYS A 157 6.36 10.32 -29.90
N GLU A 158 5.54 11.06 -30.65
CA GLU A 158 5.96 12.30 -31.30
C GLU A 158 5.90 13.51 -30.36
N HIS A 159 5.34 13.32 -29.16
CA HIS A 159 5.06 14.34 -28.18
C HIS A 159 4.19 15.50 -28.70
N LEU A 160 3.17 15.18 -29.50
CA LEU A 160 2.30 16.16 -30.16
C LEU A 160 0.83 16.02 -29.76
N VAL A 161 0.17 17.15 -29.48
CA VAL A 161 -1.29 17.21 -29.38
C VAL A 161 -1.85 17.28 -30.79
N LYS A 162 -2.58 16.25 -31.23
CA LYS A 162 -3.16 16.17 -32.58
C LYS A 162 -4.51 16.89 -32.67
N LYS A 163 -5.44 16.58 -31.76
CA LYS A 163 -6.81 17.11 -31.81
C LYS A 163 -7.39 17.38 -30.43
N CYS A 164 -8.28 18.36 -30.35
CA CYS A 164 -9.13 18.57 -29.19
C CYS A 164 -10.37 17.67 -29.23
N PRO A 165 -11.17 17.59 -28.14
CA PRO A 165 -12.40 16.79 -28.09
C PRO A 165 -13.45 17.17 -29.14
N SER A 166 -13.38 18.39 -29.69
CA SER A 166 -14.24 18.86 -30.79
C SER A 166 -13.63 18.62 -32.18
N GLY A 167 -12.51 17.91 -32.28
CA GLY A 167 -11.85 17.54 -33.54
C GLY A 167 -10.93 18.61 -34.15
N HIS A 168 -10.80 19.78 -33.54
CA HIS A 168 -9.92 20.84 -34.06
C HIS A 168 -8.44 20.56 -33.77
N GLN A 169 -7.58 20.86 -34.74
CA GLN A 169 -6.12 20.79 -34.59
C GLN A 169 -5.57 22.06 -33.93
N PRO A 170 -4.49 21.95 -33.13
CA PRO A 170 -3.83 23.12 -32.59
C PRO A 170 -3.00 23.84 -33.65
N ILE A 171 -2.84 25.16 -33.48
CA ILE A 171 -1.95 26.00 -34.30
C ILE A 171 -0.49 25.62 -34.04
N THR A 172 -0.16 25.40 -32.77
CA THR A 172 1.17 24.96 -32.35
C THR A 172 1.06 23.91 -31.27
N SER A 173 1.95 22.93 -31.30
CA SER A 173 2.10 21.91 -30.27
C SER A 173 3.58 21.75 -29.94
N THR A 174 3.91 21.80 -28.65
CA THR A 174 5.29 21.68 -28.16
C THR A 174 5.30 20.86 -26.88
N PHE A 175 6.41 20.15 -26.64
CA PHE A 175 6.66 19.44 -25.41
C PHE A 175 7.89 20.01 -24.73
N LYS A 176 7.73 20.48 -23.49
CA LYS A 176 8.81 21.09 -22.71
C LYS A 176 8.63 20.75 -21.24
N GLU A 177 9.74 20.40 -20.57
CA GLU A 177 9.77 20.11 -19.13
C GLU A 177 8.72 19.05 -18.71
N GLY A 178 8.58 17.97 -19.48
CA GLY A 178 7.63 16.89 -19.19
C GLY A 178 6.15 17.30 -19.35
N SER A 179 5.87 18.39 -20.07
CA SER A 179 4.51 18.91 -20.27
C SER A 179 4.21 19.21 -21.73
N TYR A 180 3.02 18.77 -22.17
CA TYR A 180 2.42 19.10 -23.45
C TYR A 180 1.84 20.52 -23.40
N ARG A 181 2.12 21.31 -24.43
CA ARG A 181 1.61 22.67 -24.60
C ARG A 181 1.10 22.84 -26.01
N ALA A 182 -0.19 23.11 -26.14
CA ALA A 182 -0.82 23.33 -27.45
C ALA A 182 -1.65 24.62 -27.46
N HIS A 183 -1.53 25.40 -28.52
CA HIS A 183 -2.31 26.62 -28.72
C HIS A 183 -3.41 26.39 -29.76
N PHE A 184 -4.65 26.76 -29.41
CA PHE A 184 -5.82 26.66 -30.27
C PHE A 184 -6.32 28.05 -30.68
N ASP A 185 -6.88 28.14 -31.88
CA ASP A 185 -7.44 29.38 -32.42
C ASP A 185 -8.64 29.85 -31.58
N GLN A 186 -8.73 31.16 -31.38
CA GLN A 186 -9.84 31.81 -30.71
C GLN A 186 -11.18 31.56 -31.41
N LYS A 187 -11.20 31.43 -32.74
CA LYS A 187 -12.40 31.14 -33.54
C LYS A 187 -13.06 29.83 -33.12
N HIS A 188 -12.26 28.79 -32.88
CA HIS A 188 -12.76 27.47 -32.51
C HIS A 188 -13.16 27.36 -31.03
N CYS A 189 -12.48 28.08 -30.14
CA CYS A 189 -12.68 27.95 -28.70
C CYS A 189 -13.71 28.92 -28.10
N SER A 190 -13.95 30.09 -28.70
CA SER A 190 -14.78 31.14 -28.07
C SER A 190 -16.25 30.75 -27.94
N ASN A 191 -16.80 30.06 -28.94
CA ASN A 191 -18.20 29.59 -28.96
C ASN A 191 -18.31 28.05 -28.88
N CYS A 192 -17.27 27.37 -28.37
CA CYS A 192 -17.27 25.91 -28.28
C CYS A 192 -18.31 25.42 -27.25
N PRO A 193 -19.24 24.51 -27.62
CA PRO A 193 -20.22 23.95 -26.69
C PRO A 193 -19.58 23.26 -25.48
N LEU A 194 -18.39 22.67 -25.66
CA LEU A 194 -17.65 21.95 -24.61
C LEU A 194 -16.81 22.90 -23.72
N ARG A 195 -16.91 24.23 -23.88
CA ARG A 195 -16.02 25.19 -23.21
C ARG A 195 -16.01 25.08 -21.69
N LYS A 196 -17.18 24.82 -21.07
CA LYS A 196 -17.36 24.68 -19.61
C LYS A 196 -16.50 23.56 -19.03
N ASP A 197 -16.34 22.49 -19.80
CA ASP A 197 -15.64 21.27 -19.41
C ASP A 197 -14.27 21.13 -20.08
N CYS A 198 -13.87 22.09 -20.91
CA CYS A 198 -12.64 22.03 -21.69
C CYS A 198 -11.42 22.49 -20.88
N SER A 199 -10.33 21.73 -20.97
CA SER A 199 -9.08 21.94 -20.21
C SER A 199 -8.22 23.11 -20.72
N VAL A 200 -8.70 23.90 -21.69
CA VAL A 200 -7.96 25.04 -22.26
C VAL A 200 -8.16 26.33 -21.48
N VAL A 201 -7.09 27.11 -21.34
CA VAL A 201 -7.07 28.41 -20.65
C VAL A 201 -6.99 29.54 -21.68
N LYS A 202 -7.84 30.56 -21.55
CA LYS A 202 -7.84 31.72 -22.47
C LYS A 202 -6.54 32.53 -22.32
N GLN A 203 -5.89 32.86 -23.43
CA GLN A 203 -4.75 33.77 -23.52
C GLN A 203 -5.12 34.99 -24.39
N LYS A 204 -4.21 35.96 -24.54
CA LYS A 204 -4.46 37.19 -25.32
C LYS A 204 -4.79 36.92 -26.80
N LYS A 205 -4.09 35.99 -27.44
CA LYS A 205 -4.20 35.69 -28.89
C LYS A 205 -4.70 34.27 -29.21
N SER A 206 -4.86 33.41 -28.21
CA SER A 206 -5.17 31.98 -28.41
C SER A 206 -5.71 31.35 -27.13
N TYR A 207 -6.04 30.06 -27.19
CA TYR A 207 -6.34 29.24 -26.01
C TYR A 207 -5.23 28.22 -25.78
N LEU A 208 -4.67 28.17 -24.57
CA LEU A 208 -3.57 27.28 -24.20
C LEU A 208 -4.11 26.03 -23.53
N PHE A 209 -3.80 24.87 -24.11
CA PHE A 209 -3.83 23.58 -23.44
C PHE A 209 -2.45 23.32 -22.81
N LYS A 210 -2.41 23.00 -21.51
CA LYS A 210 -1.18 22.57 -20.83
C LYS A 210 -1.47 21.40 -19.89
N VAL A 211 -0.79 20.28 -20.10
CA VAL A 211 -0.89 19.10 -19.23
C VAL A 211 0.49 18.46 -19.07
N SER A 212 0.87 18.09 -17.84
CA SER A 212 2.07 17.28 -17.64
C SER A 212 1.80 15.84 -18.04
N GLU A 213 2.82 15.13 -18.50
CA GLU A 213 2.73 13.70 -18.85
C GLU A 213 2.12 12.89 -17.69
N THR A 214 2.61 13.13 -16.47
CA THR A 214 2.12 12.47 -15.26
C THR A 214 0.64 12.74 -14.96
N LYS A 215 0.17 13.95 -15.28
CA LYS A 215 -1.23 14.32 -15.12
C LYS A 215 -2.10 13.69 -16.20
N LEU A 216 -1.59 13.60 -17.43
CA LEU A 216 -2.26 12.94 -18.55
C LEU A 216 -2.47 11.45 -18.24
N HIS A 217 -1.40 10.73 -17.86
CA HIS A 217 -1.48 9.32 -17.49
C HIS A 217 -2.44 9.07 -16.32
N ARG A 218 -2.42 9.98 -15.33
CA ARG A 218 -3.40 9.93 -14.23
C ARG A 218 -4.84 10.10 -14.73
N CYS A 219 -5.11 11.05 -15.62
CA CYS A 219 -6.44 11.26 -16.20
C CYS A 219 -6.91 10.05 -17.01
N GLN A 220 -6.06 9.51 -17.87
CA GLN A 220 -6.33 8.28 -18.64
C GLN A 220 -6.63 7.11 -17.70
N LEU A 221 -5.88 6.96 -16.61
CA LEU A 221 -6.13 5.93 -15.60
C LEU A 221 -7.48 6.14 -14.91
N ILE A 222 -7.87 7.37 -14.54
CA ILE A 222 -9.19 7.62 -13.95
C ILE A 222 -10.31 7.30 -14.95
N ALA A 223 -10.13 7.61 -16.24
CA ALA A 223 -11.07 7.24 -17.28
C ALA A 223 -11.20 5.70 -17.37
N LYS A 224 -10.08 4.97 -17.37
CA LYS A 224 -10.05 3.50 -17.31
C LYS A 224 -10.75 2.97 -16.06
N MET A 225 -10.54 3.58 -14.88
CA MET A 225 -11.21 3.22 -13.63
C MET A 225 -12.74 3.40 -13.68
N GLY A 226 -13.24 4.26 -14.58
CA GLY A 226 -14.66 4.47 -14.81
C GLY A 226 -15.36 3.32 -15.55
N THR A 227 -14.61 2.50 -16.28
CA THR A 227 -15.14 1.38 -17.09
C THR A 227 -15.73 0.27 -16.21
N SER A 228 -16.68 -0.50 -16.76
CA SER A 228 -17.29 -1.64 -16.08
C SER A 228 -16.26 -2.72 -15.76
N GLU A 229 -15.39 -3.04 -16.71
CA GLU A 229 -14.33 -4.04 -16.56
C GLU A 229 -13.40 -3.72 -15.39
N TYR A 230 -12.95 -2.47 -15.28
CA TYR A 230 -12.10 -2.04 -14.18
C TYR A 230 -12.82 -2.11 -12.84
N LYS A 231 -14.11 -1.74 -12.81
CA LYS A 231 -14.93 -1.82 -11.59
C LYS A 231 -15.08 -3.27 -11.12
N GLU A 232 -15.29 -4.22 -12.01
CA GLU A 232 -15.36 -5.65 -11.65
C GLU A 232 -14.04 -6.16 -11.08
N LEU A 233 -12.91 -5.80 -11.70
CA LEU A 233 -11.58 -6.13 -11.15
C LEU A 233 -11.37 -5.50 -9.76
N ALA A 234 -11.74 -4.23 -9.60
CA ALA A 234 -11.59 -3.51 -8.34
C ALA A 234 -12.46 -4.10 -7.21
N LYS A 235 -13.65 -4.65 -7.52
CA LYS A 235 -14.51 -5.33 -6.52
C LYS A 235 -13.82 -6.52 -5.85
N LYS A 236 -12.91 -7.22 -6.54
CA LYS A 236 -12.16 -8.34 -5.97
C LYS A 236 -11.28 -7.93 -4.77
N ARG A 237 -11.02 -6.62 -4.58
CA ARG A 237 -10.33 -6.04 -3.40
C ARG A 237 -11.02 -6.35 -2.08
N ALA A 238 -12.35 -6.48 -2.05
CA ALA A 238 -13.07 -6.74 -0.80
C ALA A 238 -12.54 -7.98 -0.05
N GLY A 239 -12.10 -8.99 -0.81
CA GLY A 239 -11.44 -10.16 -0.24
C GLY A 239 -10.12 -9.80 0.47
N ILE A 240 -9.30 -8.93 -0.12
CA ILE A 240 -7.98 -8.53 0.41
C ILE A 240 -8.14 -7.76 1.72
N GLU A 241 -9.13 -6.87 1.83
CA GLU A 241 -9.38 -6.10 3.06
C GLU A 241 -9.82 -6.97 4.26
N GLY A 242 -10.40 -8.13 3.97
CA GLY A 242 -10.72 -9.13 5.00
C GLY A 242 -9.49 -9.68 5.72
N LEU A 243 -8.33 -9.74 5.06
CA LEU A 243 -7.14 -10.39 5.61
C LEU A 243 -6.52 -9.63 6.81
N PRO A 244 -6.27 -8.30 6.75
CA PRO A 244 -5.87 -7.53 7.93
C PRO A 244 -6.84 -7.68 9.11
N SER A 245 -8.14 -7.73 8.82
CA SER A 245 -9.16 -7.93 9.83
C SER A 245 -9.06 -9.32 10.50
N VAL A 246 -8.85 -10.38 9.71
CA VAL A 246 -8.65 -11.74 10.22
C VAL A 246 -7.39 -11.81 11.09
N LEU A 247 -6.29 -11.22 10.64
CA LEU A 247 -5.03 -11.18 11.39
C LEU A 247 -5.22 -10.51 12.76
N ARG A 248 -5.90 -9.36 12.82
CA ARG A 248 -6.14 -8.65 14.08
C ARG A 248 -7.12 -9.40 14.99
N ARG A 249 -8.29 -9.78 14.47
CA ARG A 249 -9.38 -10.32 15.29
C ARG A 249 -9.14 -11.76 15.73
N ARG A 250 -8.68 -12.62 14.82
CA ARG A 250 -8.51 -14.06 15.05
C ARG A 250 -7.09 -14.44 15.46
N TYR A 251 -6.08 -13.88 14.81
CA TYR A 251 -4.68 -14.23 15.06
C TYR A 251 -3.96 -13.29 16.04
N LYS A 252 -4.65 -12.24 16.52
CA LYS A 252 -4.22 -11.30 17.56
C LYS A 252 -2.86 -10.66 17.27
N ILE A 253 -2.61 -10.26 16.01
CA ILE A 253 -1.32 -9.65 15.63
C ILE A 253 -1.00 -8.34 16.36
N ASP A 254 -2.00 -7.66 16.94
CA ASP A 254 -1.80 -6.45 17.73
C ASP A 254 -1.25 -6.76 19.15
N HIS A 255 -1.31 -8.03 19.59
CA HIS A 255 -0.91 -8.47 20.93
C HIS A 255 0.08 -9.64 20.82
N LEU A 256 1.27 -9.36 20.29
CA LEU A 256 2.34 -10.36 20.18
C LEU A 256 3.13 -10.47 21.49
N PRO A 257 3.54 -11.69 21.90
CA PRO A 257 4.33 -11.91 23.11
C PRO A 257 5.82 -11.59 22.92
N VAL A 258 6.22 -11.08 21.75
CA VAL A 258 7.61 -10.76 21.41
C VAL A 258 7.76 -9.29 21.05
N ARG A 259 9.01 -8.81 21.11
CA ARG A 259 9.47 -7.46 20.73
C ARG A 259 10.67 -7.56 19.79
N GLY A 260 10.98 -6.47 19.09
CA GLY A 260 12.04 -6.40 18.09
C GLY A 260 11.62 -6.89 16.70
N GLU A 261 12.10 -6.22 15.67
CA GLU A 261 11.65 -6.39 14.28
C GLU A 261 11.73 -7.85 13.80
N VAL A 262 12.87 -8.51 14.07
CA VAL A 262 13.13 -9.89 13.63
C VAL A 262 12.15 -10.87 14.25
N ARG A 263 11.99 -10.83 15.59
CA ARG A 263 11.13 -11.77 16.32
C ARG A 263 9.68 -11.58 15.94
N VAL A 264 9.23 -10.32 15.81
CA VAL A 264 7.87 -9.97 15.38
C VAL A 264 7.61 -10.48 13.96
N LYS A 265 8.58 -10.33 13.04
CA LYS A 265 8.46 -10.83 11.66
C LYS A 265 8.37 -12.35 11.56
N VAL A 266 9.14 -13.07 12.38
CA VAL A 266 9.04 -14.55 12.47
C VAL A 266 7.67 -14.96 13.00
N TRP A 267 7.19 -14.33 14.07
CA TRP A 267 5.86 -14.59 14.63
C TRP A 267 4.73 -14.33 13.63
N LEU A 268 4.82 -13.23 12.88
CA LEU A 268 3.89 -12.94 11.79
C LEU A 268 3.88 -14.08 10.75
N GLY A 269 5.06 -14.61 10.40
CA GLY A 269 5.20 -15.76 9.52
C GLY A 269 4.41 -16.96 10.00
N PHE A 270 4.53 -17.35 11.27
CA PHE A 270 3.73 -18.45 11.83
C PHE A 270 2.22 -18.20 11.75
N LYS A 271 1.77 -16.97 12.02
CA LYS A 271 0.33 -16.63 11.89
C LYS A 271 -0.15 -16.73 10.44
N ILE A 272 0.66 -16.28 9.48
CA ILE A 272 0.37 -16.37 8.04
C ILE A 272 0.35 -17.83 7.59
N SER A 273 1.32 -18.64 8.00
CA SER A 273 1.35 -20.08 7.71
C SER A 273 0.09 -20.77 8.25
N ALA A 274 -0.34 -20.45 9.48
CA ALA A 274 -1.59 -20.98 10.02
C ALA A 274 -2.82 -20.59 9.19
N ILE A 275 -2.88 -19.36 8.64
CA ILE A 275 -3.94 -18.94 7.71
C ILE A 275 -3.90 -19.76 6.43
N ASN A 276 -2.73 -19.90 5.82
CA ASN A 276 -2.57 -20.66 4.58
C ASN A 276 -2.91 -22.14 4.77
N CYS A 277 -2.40 -22.79 5.83
CA CYS A 277 -2.74 -24.19 6.14
C CYS A 277 -4.26 -24.37 6.30
N LYS A 278 -4.92 -23.47 7.04
CA LYS A 278 -6.38 -23.51 7.21
C LYS A 278 -7.12 -23.38 5.88
N ARG A 279 -6.66 -22.48 4.99
CA ARG A 279 -7.28 -22.28 3.67
C ARG A 279 -7.02 -23.47 2.75
N LEU A 280 -5.83 -24.05 2.80
CA LEU A 280 -5.46 -25.22 2.00
C LEU A 280 -6.32 -26.41 2.39
N ILE A 281 -6.39 -26.72 3.68
CA ILE A 281 -7.25 -27.78 4.22
C ILE A 281 -8.71 -27.56 3.80
N LYS A 282 -9.22 -26.33 3.93
CA LYS A 282 -10.59 -26.03 3.50
C LYS A 282 -10.79 -26.27 1.99
N GLY A 283 -9.82 -25.86 1.17
CA GLY A 283 -9.84 -26.09 -0.28
C GLY A 283 -9.88 -27.57 -0.63
N LEU A 284 -9.03 -28.38 0.01
CA LEU A 284 -8.98 -29.83 -0.16
C LEU A 284 -10.28 -30.53 0.27
N ILE A 285 -10.88 -30.12 1.38
CA ILE A 285 -12.18 -30.66 1.83
C ILE A 285 -13.32 -30.28 0.86
N SER A 286 -13.27 -29.09 0.26
CA SER A 286 -14.28 -28.64 -0.70
C SER A 286 -14.14 -29.24 -2.11
N THR A 287 -13.01 -29.90 -2.40
CA THR A 287 -12.89 -30.72 -3.61
C THR A 287 -13.52 -32.09 -3.35
N PRO A 288 -14.35 -32.62 -4.26
CA PRO A 288 -15.09 -33.85 -4.04
C PRO A 288 -14.14 -35.06 -4.14
N ILE A 289 -13.35 -35.27 -3.08
CA ILE A 289 -12.71 -36.56 -2.81
C ILE A 289 -13.34 -37.05 -1.51
N PRO A 290 -14.40 -37.89 -1.61
CA PRO A 290 -15.23 -38.28 -0.47
C PRO A 290 -14.41 -38.79 0.71
N GLU A 291 -13.39 -39.60 0.45
CA GLU A 291 -12.55 -40.27 1.44
C GLU A 291 -11.58 -39.33 2.16
N LEU A 292 -10.97 -38.38 1.44
CA LEU A 292 -10.07 -37.38 2.04
C LEU A 292 -10.84 -36.42 2.95
N SER A 293 -12.08 -36.08 2.58
CA SER A 293 -12.93 -35.21 3.39
C SER A 293 -13.27 -35.84 4.74
N THR A 294 -13.56 -37.15 4.79
CA THR A 294 -13.89 -37.87 6.03
C THR A 294 -12.65 -38.09 6.91
N LEU A 295 -11.53 -38.50 6.32
CA LEU A 295 -10.28 -38.76 7.06
C LEU A 295 -9.68 -37.49 7.66
N SER A 296 -9.69 -36.38 6.91
CA SER A 296 -9.21 -35.08 7.39
C SER A 296 -10.17 -34.46 8.41
N TYR A 297 -11.49 -34.61 8.26
CA TYR A 297 -12.45 -34.14 9.27
C TYR A 297 -12.22 -34.86 10.60
N ASN A 298 -12.06 -36.19 10.59
CA ASN A 298 -11.79 -36.98 11.80
C ASN A 298 -10.44 -36.62 12.43
N HIS A 299 -9.39 -36.44 11.63
CA HIS A 299 -8.06 -36.08 12.14
C HIS A 299 -8.03 -34.65 12.71
N LEU A 300 -8.62 -33.68 12.01
CA LEU A 300 -8.72 -32.29 12.49
C LEU A 300 -9.63 -32.17 13.70
N PHE A 301 -10.74 -32.92 13.74
CA PHE A 301 -11.58 -33.01 14.93
C PHE A 301 -10.78 -33.57 16.10
N SER A 302 -9.96 -34.61 15.90
CA SER A 302 -9.08 -35.13 16.97
C SER A 302 -8.03 -34.11 17.45
N LEU A 303 -7.42 -33.35 16.53
CA LEU A 303 -6.39 -32.35 16.84
C LEU A 303 -6.97 -31.10 17.54
N PHE A 304 -8.17 -30.65 17.13
CA PHE A 304 -8.80 -29.45 17.67
C PHE A 304 -9.77 -29.72 18.84
N SER A 305 -10.09 -30.98 19.15
CA SER A 305 -10.89 -31.36 20.33
C SER A 305 -10.11 -31.38 21.63
N PHE A 306 -8.79 -31.11 21.61
CA PHE A 306 -7.96 -30.99 22.81
C PHE A 306 -8.28 -29.79 23.73
N GLN A 307 -9.38 -29.06 23.51
CA GLN A 307 -9.83 -27.96 24.38
C GLN A 307 -11.25 -28.11 24.97
N ARG A 308 -11.85 -29.30 25.01
CA ARG A 308 -13.06 -29.52 25.81
C ARG A 308 -12.92 -30.65 26.82
N ALA A 309 -12.06 -30.43 27.80
CA ALA A 309 -12.26 -31.01 29.13
C ALA A 309 -13.02 -29.99 30.02
N SER A 310 -14.23 -29.62 29.62
CA SER A 310 -15.18 -29.10 30.60
C SER A 310 -15.71 -30.32 31.36
N ARG A 311 -15.15 -30.55 32.55
CA ARG A 311 -15.73 -31.44 33.58
C ARG A 311 -17.19 -31.03 33.79
N VAL A 312 -18.11 -31.72 33.15
CA VAL A 312 -19.50 -31.76 33.62
C VAL A 312 -19.48 -32.74 34.79
N LYS A 313 -19.47 -32.20 36.01
CA LYS A 313 -19.80 -32.98 37.19
C LYS A 313 -21.28 -33.33 37.05
N PHE A 314 -21.60 -34.60 36.83
CA PHE A 314 -22.92 -35.09 37.18
C PHE A 314 -22.95 -35.18 38.71
N ALA A 315 -23.86 -34.44 39.33
CA ALA A 315 -24.22 -34.64 40.73
C ALA A 315 -24.89 -36.02 40.84
N ALA A 316 -24.55 -36.74 41.90
CA ALA A 316 -25.22 -37.97 42.31
C ALA A 316 -26.65 -37.66 42.78
#